data_AF-A0A1V3LB27-F1
#
_entry.id   AF-A0A1V3LB27-F1
#
_cell.length_a   1.000
_cell.length_b   1.000
_cell.length_c   1.000
_cell.angle_alpha   90.00
_cell.angle_beta   90.00
_cell.angle_gamma   90.00
#
_symmetry.space_group_name_H-M   'P 1'
#
loop_
_entity.id
_entity.type
_entity.pdbx_description
1 polymer ?
#
loop_
_entity_poly.entity_id
_entity_poly.type
_entity_poly.pdbx_seq_one_letter_code
_entity_poly.pdbx_strand_id
1 'polypeptide(L)'
;MEIKTSHFFACLDRLRLIQRWSLMRNIEKENLAEHSLQVAFVAQALAIIKNKFFGGKVNPERIAVMAMYHDTSEIFTGDLPTPIKYFNPEITQAYKQIESAAELHLISLLPQELQEDFAPYLDSETFSEEEKHLVKQADLICAYVKAQFELDNGNQEFKTAKTRLETLMHQWHSQEMDYFLQVFMPSFGRSLDEIAL
;
A
#
# COMPACT_ATOMS: atom_id res chain seq x y z
N MET A 1 -10.69 33.50 10.73
CA MET A 1 -9.78 32.37 10.48
C MET A 1 -8.49 32.96 9.94
N GLU A 2 -7.37 32.79 10.63
CA GLU A 2 -6.05 33.22 10.13
C GLU A 2 -5.53 32.11 9.20
N ILE A 3 -5.42 32.40 7.90
CA ILE A 3 -4.95 31.42 6.93
C ILE A 3 -3.44 31.29 7.06
N LYS A 4 -2.97 30.13 7.55
CA LYS A 4 -1.55 29.81 7.66
C LYS A 4 -1.11 28.88 6.54
N THR A 5 0.11 29.06 6.05
CA THR A 5 0.72 28.15 5.08
C THR A 5 0.91 26.76 5.69
N SER A 6 0.49 25.72 4.97
CA SER A 6 0.70 24.31 5.34
C SER A 6 1.72 23.67 4.41
N HIS A 7 2.54 22.78 4.96
CA HIS A 7 3.52 21.98 4.20
C HIS A 7 3.03 20.56 3.88
N PHE A 8 1.81 20.20 4.29
CA PHE A 8 1.27 18.85 4.15
C PHE A 8 1.37 18.31 2.72
N PHE A 9 0.81 19.03 1.74
CA PHE A 9 0.88 18.60 0.33
C PHE A 9 2.30 18.67 -0.25
N ALA A 10 3.16 19.56 0.24
CA ALA A 10 4.57 19.60 -0.15
C ALA A 10 5.33 18.36 0.35
N CYS A 11 4.94 17.78 1.49
CA CYS A 11 5.45 16.50 1.96
C CYS A 11 4.96 15.35 1.08
N LEU A 12 3.65 15.28 0.77
CA LEU A 12 3.08 14.24 -0.10
C LEU A 12 3.72 14.22 -1.50
N ASP A 13 4.03 15.40 -2.05
CA ASP A 13 4.73 15.55 -3.33
C ASP A 13 6.08 14.81 -3.37
N ARG A 14 6.68 14.52 -2.20
CA ARG A 14 7.96 13.81 -2.09
C ARG A 14 7.84 12.29 -2.20
N LEU A 15 6.64 11.71 -2.18
CA LEU A 15 6.45 10.25 -2.36
C LEU A 15 7.10 9.74 -3.65
N ARG A 16 7.04 10.54 -4.74
CA ARG A 16 7.68 10.19 -6.02
C ARG A 16 9.20 10.02 -5.93
N LEU A 17 9.83 10.57 -4.90
CA LEU A 17 11.28 10.51 -4.71
C LEU A 17 11.71 9.23 -3.99
N ILE A 18 10.79 8.53 -3.34
CA ILE A 18 11.09 7.37 -2.51
C ILE A 18 10.91 6.12 -3.36
N GLN A 19 12.04 5.50 -3.68
CA GLN A 19 12.09 4.31 -4.52
C GLN A 19 11.86 3.07 -3.66
N ARG A 20 10.95 2.21 -4.10
CA ARG A 20 10.75 0.88 -3.51
C ARG A 20 11.78 -0.10 -4.05
N TRP A 21 12.00 -1.20 -3.33
CA TRP A 21 12.91 -2.27 -3.75
C TRP A 21 14.35 -1.77 -3.99
N SER A 22 14.76 -0.72 -3.27
CA SER A 22 16.00 0.03 -3.50
C SER A 22 17.29 -0.78 -3.33
N LEU A 23 17.22 -1.93 -2.65
CA LEU A 23 18.35 -2.86 -2.46
C LEU A 23 18.39 -4.00 -3.48
N MET A 24 17.50 -4.00 -4.46
CA MET A 24 17.45 -4.99 -5.54
C MET A 24 17.70 -4.31 -6.87
N ARG A 25 18.26 -5.04 -7.84
CA ARG A 25 18.26 -4.58 -9.23
C ARG A 25 16.81 -4.63 -9.72
N ASN A 26 16.34 -3.55 -10.32
CA ASN A 26 14.98 -3.44 -10.83
C ASN A 26 15.05 -3.23 -12.35
N ILE A 27 14.28 -4.00 -13.11
CA ILE A 27 14.07 -3.76 -14.55
C ILE A 27 13.25 -2.50 -14.74
N GLU A 28 12.17 -2.37 -13.96
CA GLU A 28 11.33 -1.18 -13.91
C GLU A 28 11.43 -0.56 -12.52
N LYS A 29 11.68 0.74 -12.40
CA LYS A 29 11.69 1.38 -11.08
C LYS A 29 10.26 1.66 -10.63
N GLU A 30 10.00 1.50 -9.34
CA GLU A 30 8.72 1.78 -8.70
C GLU A 30 8.96 2.77 -7.55
N ASN A 31 8.16 3.83 -7.47
CA ASN A 31 8.17 4.75 -6.33
C ASN A 31 6.88 4.64 -5.50
N LEU A 32 6.89 5.22 -4.29
CA LEU A 32 5.73 5.16 -3.39
C LEU A 32 4.47 5.81 -3.98
N ALA A 33 4.58 6.83 -4.82
CA ALA A 33 3.39 7.46 -5.41
C ALA A 33 2.70 6.53 -6.43
N GLU A 34 3.48 5.81 -7.25
CA GLU A 34 2.96 4.80 -8.20
C GLU A 34 2.34 3.62 -7.46
N HIS A 35 3.06 3.08 -6.46
CA HIS A 35 2.59 1.97 -5.63
C HIS A 35 1.29 2.34 -4.89
N SER A 36 1.24 3.47 -4.20
CA SER A 36 0.04 3.88 -3.44
C SER A 36 -1.19 4.06 -4.34
N LEU A 37 -1.02 4.53 -5.58
CA LEU A 37 -2.12 4.60 -6.54
C LEU A 37 -2.62 3.20 -6.93
N GLN A 38 -1.70 2.27 -7.20
CA GLN A 38 -2.06 0.89 -7.53
C GLN A 38 -2.77 0.20 -6.35
N VAL A 39 -2.24 0.36 -5.13
CA VAL A 39 -2.86 -0.17 -3.91
C VAL A 39 -4.26 0.41 -3.71
N ALA A 40 -4.48 1.70 -3.99
CA ALA A 40 -5.80 2.31 -3.90
C ALA A 40 -6.81 1.67 -4.85
N PHE A 41 -6.44 1.42 -6.11
CA PHE A 41 -7.32 0.72 -7.06
C PHE A 41 -7.64 -0.71 -6.61
N VAL A 42 -6.63 -1.45 -6.15
CA VAL A 42 -6.82 -2.84 -5.70
C VAL A 42 -7.66 -2.88 -4.42
N ALA A 43 -7.38 -2.03 -3.43
CA ALA A 43 -8.12 -1.98 -2.17
C ALA A 43 -9.59 -1.63 -2.39
N GLN A 44 -9.87 -0.66 -3.27
CA GLN A 44 -11.24 -0.33 -3.68
C GLN A 44 -11.93 -1.54 -4.32
N ALA A 45 -11.25 -2.23 -5.24
CA ALA A 45 -11.80 -3.40 -5.91
C ALA A 45 -12.11 -4.52 -4.90
N LEU A 46 -11.20 -4.82 -3.97
CA LEU A 46 -11.41 -5.81 -2.91
C LEU A 46 -12.63 -5.46 -2.05
N ALA A 47 -12.77 -4.20 -1.65
CA ALA A 47 -13.92 -3.72 -0.89
C ALA A 47 -15.24 -3.89 -1.66
N ILE A 48 -15.26 -3.54 -2.95
CA ILE A 48 -16.44 -3.72 -3.83
C ILE A 48 -16.78 -5.21 -3.97
N ILE A 49 -15.79 -6.06 -4.24
CA ILE A 49 -15.97 -7.52 -4.37
C ILE A 49 -16.53 -8.09 -3.07
N LYS A 50 -15.96 -7.71 -1.93
CA LYS A 50 -16.41 -8.14 -0.61
C LYS A 50 -17.87 -7.80 -0.36
N ASN A 51 -18.25 -6.54 -0.60
CA ASN A 51 -19.62 -6.10 -0.44
C ASN A 51 -20.58 -6.79 -1.41
N LYS A 52 -20.14 -6.99 -2.67
CA LYS A 52 -20.98 -7.52 -3.74
C LYS A 52 -21.24 -9.02 -3.61
N PHE A 53 -20.24 -9.80 -3.23
CA PHE A 53 -20.26 -11.25 -3.32
C PHE A 53 -20.15 -11.97 -1.97
N PHE A 54 -19.60 -11.31 -0.95
CA PHE A 54 -19.25 -11.95 0.32
C PHE A 54 -19.89 -11.29 1.55
N GLY A 55 -20.93 -10.46 1.33
CA GLY A 55 -21.76 -9.89 2.40
C GLY A 55 -21.08 -8.79 3.23
N GLY A 56 -19.95 -8.25 2.74
CA GLY A 56 -19.26 -7.11 3.38
C GLY A 56 -20.13 -5.86 3.46
N LYS A 57 -19.79 -4.97 4.38
CA LYS A 57 -20.45 -3.65 4.58
C LYS A 57 -19.44 -2.51 4.75
N VAL A 58 -18.28 -2.65 4.12
CA VAL A 58 -17.22 -1.64 4.17
C VAL A 58 -17.50 -0.50 3.19
N ASN A 59 -16.82 0.64 3.35
CA ASN A 59 -16.91 1.76 2.43
C ASN A 59 -15.73 1.73 1.43
N PRO A 60 -15.95 1.39 0.14
CA PRO A 60 -14.87 1.28 -0.84
C PRO A 60 -14.15 2.60 -1.12
N GLU A 61 -14.87 3.73 -1.15
CA GLU A 61 -14.29 5.05 -1.38
C GLU A 61 -13.35 5.43 -0.24
N ARG A 62 -13.77 5.21 1.00
CA ARG A 62 -12.93 5.42 2.19
C ARG A 62 -11.68 4.56 2.15
N ILE A 63 -11.81 3.28 1.83
CA ILE A 63 -10.68 2.34 1.73
C ILE A 63 -9.70 2.76 0.63
N ALA A 64 -10.21 3.23 -0.52
CA ALA A 64 -9.37 3.75 -1.59
C ALA A 64 -8.53 4.93 -1.12
N VAL A 65 -9.15 5.90 -0.42
CA VAL A 65 -8.43 7.07 0.12
C VAL A 65 -7.43 6.66 1.19
N MET A 66 -7.80 5.76 2.12
CA MET A 66 -6.86 5.20 3.11
C MET A 66 -5.65 4.56 2.44
N ALA A 67 -5.86 3.78 1.38
CA ALA A 67 -4.80 3.16 0.60
C ALA A 67 -3.91 4.18 -0.13
N MET A 68 -4.43 5.34 -0.56
CA MET A 68 -3.59 6.41 -1.11
C MET A 68 -2.58 6.96 -0.09
N TYR A 69 -2.94 6.93 1.19
CA TYR A 69 -2.14 7.47 2.29
C TYR A 69 -1.29 6.42 3.04
N HIS A 70 -1.45 5.12 2.76
CA HIS A 70 -0.93 4.05 3.62
C HIS A 70 0.58 4.08 3.87
N ASP A 71 1.39 4.44 2.88
CA ASP A 71 2.86 4.52 2.99
C ASP A 71 3.36 5.97 3.19
N THR A 72 2.50 6.93 3.56
CA THR A 72 2.92 8.35 3.67
C THR A 72 3.84 8.63 4.85
N SER A 73 3.84 7.80 5.89
CA SER A 73 4.82 7.86 6.98
C SER A 73 6.26 7.66 6.48
N GLU A 74 6.44 6.97 5.35
CA GLU A 74 7.74 6.72 4.74
C GLU A 74 8.39 7.97 4.15
N ILE A 75 7.67 9.10 4.04
CA ILE A 75 8.26 10.41 3.70
C ILE A 75 9.40 10.78 4.66
N PHE A 76 9.28 10.39 5.93
CA PHE A 76 10.23 10.73 6.98
C PHE A 76 11.23 9.60 7.26
N THR A 77 10.81 8.35 7.09
CA THR A 77 11.63 7.17 7.42
C THR A 77 12.40 6.62 6.22
N GLY A 78 11.94 6.91 4.99
CA GLY A 78 12.33 6.23 3.77
C GLY A 78 11.70 4.83 3.67
N ASP A 79 11.67 4.27 2.45
CA ASP A 79 11.29 2.86 2.25
C ASP A 79 12.34 1.96 2.92
N LEU A 80 11.91 1.30 3.99
CA LEU A 80 12.78 0.38 4.74
C LEU A 80 12.50 -1.06 4.31
N PRO A 81 13.51 -1.82 3.86
CA PRO A 81 13.31 -3.19 3.44
C PRO A 81 12.69 -4.08 4.52
N THR A 82 11.75 -4.95 4.12
CA THR A 82 11.06 -5.89 5.03
C THR A 82 12.00 -6.62 6.00
N PRO A 83 13.18 -7.17 5.58
CA PRO A 83 14.05 -7.89 6.50
C PRO A 83 14.56 -7.06 7.68
N ILE A 84 14.64 -5.73 7.52
CA ILE A 84 15.03 -4.81 8.59
C ILE A 84 13.83 -4.49 9.48
N LYS A 85 12.66 -4.16 8.89
CA LYS A 85 11.43 -3.86 9.64
C LYS A 85 11.07 -4.97 10.64
N TYR A 86 11.32 -6.24 10.28
CA TYR A 86 10.97 -7.41 11.08
C TYR A 86 12.18 -8.22 11.60
N PHE A 87 13.35 -7.59 11.71
CA PHE A 87 14.57 -8.28 12.15
C PHE A 87 14.43 -8.92 13.54
N ASN A 88 13.82 -8.20 14.48
CA ASN A 88 13.46 -8.71 15.80
C ASN A 88 12.25 -7.94 16.38
N PRO A 89 11.65 -8.42 17.51
CA PRO A 89 10.49 -7.77 18.11
C PRO A 89 10.74 -6.33 18.57
N GLU A 90 11.94 -6.03 19.07
CA GLU A 90 12.32 -4.70 19.57
C GLU A 90 12.36 -3.66 18.43
N ILE A 91 12.99 -4.01 17.31
CA ILE A 91 13.05 -3.20 16.09
C ILE A 91 11.66 -3.04 15.49
N THR A 92 10.87 -4.13 15.45
CA THR A 92 9.49 -4.07 14.95
C THR A 92 8.66 -3.07 15.77
N GLN A 93 8.77 -3.12 17.09
CA GLN A 93 8.04 -2.22 17.98
C GLN A 93 8.52 -0.77 17.85
N ALA A 94 9.84 -0.55 17.78
CA ALA A 94 10.40 0.78 17.56
C ALA A 94 9.95 1.36 16.22
N TYR A 95 9.90 0.54 15.18
CA TYR A 95 9.47 0.97 13.86
C TYR A 95 7.99 1.41 13.85
N LYS A 96 7.11 0.63 14.48
CA LYS A 96 5.69 1.02 14.64
C LYS A 96 5.52 2.35 15.38
N GLN A 97 6.34 2.60 16.40
CA GLN A 97 6.32 3.89 17.11
C GLN A 97 6.77 5.04 16.21
N ILE A 98 7.77 4.82 15.36
CA ILE A 98 8.22 5.80 14.37
C ILE A 98 7.13 6.06 13.32
N GLU A 99 6.47 5.03 12.80
CA GLU A 99 5.36 5.16 11.84
C GLU A 99 4.21 5.98 12.44
N SER A 100 3.76 5.63 13.65
CA SER A 100 2.70 6.37 14.34
C SER A 100 3.09 7.83 14.61
N ALA A 101 4.34 8.10 15.01
CA ALA A 101 4.82 9.46 15.18
C ALA A 101 4.88 10.24 13.85
N ALA A 102 5.23 9.57 12.75
CA ALA A 102 5.28 10.15 11.42
C ALA A 102 3.87 10.46 10.87
N GLU A 103 2.89 9.59 11.11
CA GLU A 103 1.47 9.81 10.78
C GLU A 103 0.94 11.06 11.50
N LEU A 104 1.12 11.12 12.82
CA LEU A 104 0.70 12.26 13.64
C LEU A 104 1.43 13.55 13.24
N HIS A 105 2.72 13.46 12.91
CA HIS A 105 3.46 14.60 12.41
C HIS A 105 2.88 15.11 11.09
N LEU A 106 2.58 14.21 10.15
CA LEU A 106 1.99 14.58 8.87
C LEU A 106 0.63 15.27 9.07
N ILE A 107 -0.24 14.73 9.94
CA ILE A 107 -1.52 15.35 10.30
C ILE A 107 -1.30 16.76 10.89
N SER A 108 -0.32 16.92 11.78
CA SER A 108 -0.03 18.23 12.40
C SER A 108 0.41 19.32 11.42
N LEU A 109 0.83 18.95 10.20
CA LEU A 109 1.17 19.92 9.15
C LEU A 109 -0.07 20.55 8.51
N LEU A 110 -1.25 19.95 8.66
CA LEU A 110 -2.51 20.53 8.20
C LEU A 110 -2.94 21.70 9.11
N PRO A 111 -3.66 22.69 8.57
CA PRO A 111 -4.40 23.66 9.39
C PRO A 111 -5.25 22.92 10.43
N GLN A 112 -5.32 23.44 11.66
CA GLN A 112 -5.99 22.78 12.78
C GLN A 112 -7.43 22.39 12.45
N GLU A 113 -8.12 23.25 11.69
CA GLU A 113 -9.50 23.07 11.28
C GLU A 113 -9.72 21.91 10.29
N LEU A 114 -8.66 21.41 9.64
CA LEU A 114 -8.72 20.28 8.70
C LEU A 114 -8.20 18.97 9.29
N GLN A 115 -7.56 18.99 10.46
CA GLN A 115 -6.91 17.80 11.01
C GLN A 115 -7.91 16.68 11.28
N GLU A 116 -9.08 17.02 11.82
CA GLU A 116 -10.15 16.04 12.10
C GLU A 116 -10.72 15.40 10.83
N ASP A 117 -10.75 16.13 9.70
CA ASP A 117 -11.25 15.61 8.42
C ASP A 117 -10.27 14.63 7.76
N PHE A 118 -8.97 14.80 8.00
CA PHE A 118 -7.91 13.99 7.41
C PHE A 118 -7.47 12.81 8.28
N ALA A 119 -7.58 12.93 9.61
CA ALA A 119 -7.20 11.88 10.55
C ALA A 119 -7.79 10.50 10.22
N PRO A 120 -9.07 10.37 9.80
CA PRO A 120 -9.65 9.06 9.46
C PRO A 120 -8.99 8.33 8.28
N TYR A 121 -8.07 8.97 7.54
CA TYR A 121 -7.34 8.38 6.43
C TYR A 121 -5.83 8.23 6.68
N LEU A 122 -5.33 8.82 7.77
CA LEU A 122 -3.90 8.94 8.07
C LEU A 122 -3.50 8.34 9.42
N ASP A 123 -4.37 8.43 10.42
CA ASP A 123 -4.11 7.90 11.75
C ASP A 123 -4.52 6.43 11.81
N SER A 124 -3.52 5.54 11.78
CA SER A 124 -3.73 4.10 11.75
C SER A 124 -4.47 3.53 12.96
N GLU A 125 -4.52 4.26 14.09
CA GLU A 125 -5.29 3.89 15.28
C GLU A 125 -6.80 4.05 15.07
N THR A 126 -7.22 4.89 14.11
CA THR A 126 -8.64 5.11 13.78
C THR A 126 -9.22 4.04 12.84
N PHE A 127 -8.36 3.20 12.26
CA PHE A 127 -8.77 2.24 11.26
C PHE A 127 -9.33 0.97 11.91
N SER A 128 -10.45 0.46 11.39
CA SER A 128 -10.95 -0.84 11.78
C SER A 128 -10.06 -1.97 11.28
N GLU A 129 -10.09 -3.12 11.95
CA GLU A 129 -9.32 -4.29 11.54
C GLU A 129 -9.69 -4.77 10.12
N GLU A 130 -10.94 -4.59 9.70
CA GLU A 130 -11.38 -4.94 8.35
C GLU A 130 -10.81 -4.00 7.28
N GLU A 131 -10.75 -2.70 7.56
CA GLU A 131 -10.11 -1.73 6.66
C GLU A 131 -8.60 -1.98 6.55
N LYS A 132 -7.92 -2.21 7.70
CA LYS A 132 -6.51 -2.58 7.74
C LYS A 132 -6.25 -3.86 6.94
N HIS A 133 -7.12 -4.85 7.07
CA HIS A 133 -7.01 -6.10 6.33
C HIS A 133 -7.09 -5.86 4.82
N LEU A 134 -8.09 -5.12 4.34
CA LEU A 134 -8.27 -4.86 2.90
C LEU A 134 -7.11 -4.07 2.29
N VAL A 135 -6.63 -3.03 2.98
CA VAL A 135 -5.45 -2.27 2.52
C VAL A 135 -4.21 -3.16 2.52
N LYS A 136 -4.03 -4.00 3.54
CA LYS A 136 -2.88 -4.91 3.60
C LYS A 136 -2.90 -5.95 2.48
N GLN A 137 -4.07 -6.49 2.18
CA GLN A 137 -4.26 -7.41 1.06
C GLN A 137 -3.91 -6.75 -0.28
N ALA A 138 -4.35 -5.52 -0.49
CA ALA A 138 -4.02 -4.75 -1.69
C ALA A 138 -2.51 -4.48 -1.83
N ASP A 139 -1.84 -4.07 -0.75
CA ASP A 139 -0.38 -3.89 -0.71
C ASP A 139 0.37 -5.18 -1.09
N LEU A 140 -0.03 -6.32 -0.51
CA LEU A 140 0.55 -7.62 -0.83
C LEU A 140 0.35 -8.02 -2.31
N ILE A 141 -0.84 -7.79 -2.85
CA ILE A 141 -1.16 -8.08 -4.26
C ILE A 141 -0.29 -7.21 -5.18
N CYS A 142 -0.15 -5.91 -4.91
CA CYS A 142 0.67 -5.00 -5.73
C CYS A 142 2.15 -5.39 -5.67
N ALA A 143 2.67 -5.69 -4.48
CA ALA A 143 4.03 -6.21 -4.32
C ALA A 143 4.24 -7.55 -5.06
N TYR A 144 3.23 -8.43 -5.08
CA TYR A 144 3.27 -9.68 -5.85
C TYR A 144 3.31 -9.44 -7.35
N VAL A 145 2.46 -8.53 -7.87
CA VAL A 145 2.47 -8.13 -9.28
C VAL A 145 3.84 -7.60 -9.69
N LYS A 146 4.44 -6.72 -8.87
CA LYS A 146 5.78 -6.21 -9.09
C LYS A 146 6.83 -7.32 -9.17
N ALA A 147 6.83 -8.23 -8.19
CA ALA A 147 7.78 -9.34 -8.16
C ALA A 147 7.60 -10.31 -9.35
N GLN A 148 6.34 -10.57 -9.75
CA GLN A 148 6.01 -11.40 -10.90
C GLN A 148 6.52 -10.76 -12.20
N PHE A 149 6.26 -9.46 -12.40
CA PHE A 149 6.75 -8.72 -13.57
C PHE A 149 8.28 -8.79 -13.72
N GLU A 150 9.00 -8.57 -12.63
CA GLU A 150 10.48 -8.65 -12.62
C GLU A 150 10.95 -10.05 -13.03
N LEU A 151 10.32 -11.10 -12.51
CA LEU A 151 10.67 -12.49 -12.84
C LEU A 151 10.34 -12.87 -14.29
N ASP A 152 9.18 -12.44 -14.80
CA ASP A 152 8.76 -12.69 -16.17
C ASP A 152 9.69 -12.01 -17.19
N ASN A 153 10.32 -10.91 -16.79
CA ASN A 153 11.35 -10.20 -17.57
C ASN A 153 12.79 -10.66 -17.25
N GLY A 154 12.94 -11.79 -16.54
CA GLY A 154 14.23 -12.47 -16.35
C GLY A 154 15.02 -12.07 -15.10
N ASN A 155 14.50 -11.17 -14.26
CA ASN A 155 15.19 -10.76 -13.04
C ASN A 155 14.97 -11.76 -11.88
N GLN A 156 15.93 -12.67 -11.73
CA GLN A 156 15.87 -13.73 -10.71
C GLN A 156 16.10 -13.24 -9.27
N GLU A 157 16.50 -11.97 -9.03
CA GLU A 157 16.63 -11.43 -7.68
C GLU A 157 15.29 -11.46 -6.91
N PHE A 158 14.16 -11.39 -7.63
CA PHE A 158 12.81 -11.36 -7.06
C PHE A 158 12.24 -12.73 -6.67
N LYS A 159 12.95 -13.84 -6.92
CA LYS A 159 12.44 -15.20 -6.64
C LYS A 159 12.08 -15.39 -5.17
N THR A 160 12.97 -15.01 -4.26
CA THR A 160 12.75 -15.12 -2.81
C THR A 160 11.65 -14.17 -2.32
N ALA A 161 11.58 -12.97 -2.91
CA ALA A 161 10.53 -12.01 -2.60
C ALA A 161 9.15 -12.55 -2.98
N LYS A 162 9.00 -13.14 -4.18
CA LYS A 162 7.76 -13.77 -4.63
C LYS A 162 7.31 -14.88 -3.69
N THR A 163 8.18 -15.84 -3.34
CA THR A 163 7.83 -16.95 -2.43
C THR A 163 7.38 -16.45 -1.05
N ARG A 164 8.04 -15.40 -0.54
CA ARG A 164 7.63 -14.76 0.72
C ARG A 164 6.24 -14.11 0.57
N LEU A 165 5.99 -13.40 -0.53
CA LEU A 165 4.72 -12.75 -0.80
C LEU A 165 3.58 -13.76 -0.95
N GLU A 166 3.79 -14.88 -1.65
CA GLU A 166 2.83 -15.98 -1.73
C GLU A 166 2.47 -16.52 -0.34
N THR A 167 3.47 -16.72 0.52
CA THR A 167 3.25 -17.17 1.90
C THR A 167 2.43 -16.15 2.69
N LEU A 168 2.75 -14.86 2.56
CA LEU A 168 1.99 -13.79 3.22
C LEU A 168 0.56 -13.68 2.68
N MET A 169 0.35 -13.79 1.37
CA MET A 169 -0.98 -13.76 0.77
C MET A 169 -1.84 -14.93 1.23
N HIS A 170 -1.26 -16.12 1.42
CA HIS A 170 -1.97 -17.25 2.05
C HIS A 170 -2.33 -16.98 3.51
N GLN A 171 -1.48 -16.30 4.28
CA GLN A 171 -1.77 -15.93 5.67
C GLN A 171 -2.89 -14.89 5.76
N TRP A 172 -2.87 -13.90 4.85
CA TRP A 172 -3.84 -12.82 4.74
C TRP A 172 -4.94 -13.13 3.73
N HIS A 173 -5.29 -14.40 3.55
CA HIS A 173 -6.29 -14.81 2.55
C HIS A 173 -7.69 -14.29 2.90
N SER A 174 -8.51 -14.05 1.87
CA SER A 174 -9.95 -13.84 1.99
C SER A 174 -10.65 -14.18 0.68
N GLN A 175 -11.98 -14.31 0.72
CA GLN A 175 -12.75 -14.66 -0.48
C GLN A 175 -12.66 -13.57 -1.55
N GLU A 176 -12.59 -12.30 -1.16
CA GLU A 176 -12.40 -11.18 -2.08
C GLU A 176 -11.00 -11.17 -2.71
N MET A 177 -9.95 -11.57 -1.98
CA MET A 177 -8.62 -11.77 -2.54
C MET A 177 -8.62 -12.93 -3.54
N ASP A 178 -9.18 -14.08 -3.19
CA ASP A 178 -9.24 -15.25 -4.08
C ASP A 178 -9.96 -14.90 -5.39
N TYR A 179 -11.09 -14.20 -5.29
CA TYR A 179 -11.81 -13.71 -6.47
C TYR A 179 -10.93 -12.78 -7.30
N PHE A 180 -10.27 -11.80 -6.68
CA PHE A 180 -9.40 -10.88 -7.40
C PHE A 180 -8.27 -11.60 -8.14
N LEU A 181 -7.61 -12.53 -7.45
CA LEU A 181 -6.52 -13.32 -8.01
C LEU A 181 -6.98 -14.20 -9.16
N GLN A 182 -8.16 -14.82 -9.05
CA GLN A 182 -8.69 -15.66 -10.11
C GLN A 182 -9.12 -14.86 -11.34
N VAL A 183 -9.70 -13.67 -11.14
CA VAL A 183 -10.33 -12.89 -12.22
C VAL A 183 -9.34 -11.95 -12.91
N PHE A 184 -8.50 -11.24 -12.15
CA PHE A 184 -7.68 -10.16 -12.68
C PHE A 184 -6.21 -10.53 -12.84
N MET A 185 -5.65 -11.38 -11.96
CA MET A 185 -4.22 -11.74 -11.99
C MET A 185 -3.75 -12.35 -13.32
N PRO A 186 -4.51 -13.25 -14.00
CA PRO A 186 -4.05 -13.90 -15.24
C PRO A 186 -3.80 -12.95 -16.44
N SER A 187 -4.25 -11.70 -16.34
CA SER A 187 -4.06 -10.67 -17.37
C SER A 187 -2.86 -9.75 -17.10
N PHE A 188 -2.27 -9.79 -15.91
CA PHE A 188 -1.05 -9.03 -15.63
C PHE A 188 0.10 -9.56 -16.49
N GLY A 189 0.91 -8.65 -17.03
CA GLY A 189 2.02 -8.98 -17.93
C GLY A 189 1.62 -9.21 -19.39
N ARG A 190 0.31 -9.25 -19.71
CA ARG A 190 -0.15 -9.27 -21.10
C ARG A 190 0.01 -7.91 -21.76
N SER A 191 0.38 -7.93 -23.03
CA SER A 191 0.38 -6.74 -23.88
C SER A 191 -1.04 -6.24 -24.15
N LEU A 192 -1.19 -4.97 -24.52
CA LEU A 192 -2.49 -4.43 -24.93
C LEU A 192 -3.09 -5.20 -26.12
N ASP A 193 -2.25 -5.67 -27.05
CA ASP A 193 -2.69 -6.46 -28.20
C ASP A 193 -3.29 -7.82 -27.77
N GLU A 194 -2.79 -8.41 -26.69
CA GLU A 194 -3.34 -9.66 -26.11
C GLU A 194 -4.61 -9.43 -25.26
N ILE A 195 -4.90 -8.18 -24.86
CA ILE A 195 -6.05 -7.81 -24.03
C ILE A 195 -7.21 -7.25 -24.88
N ALA A 196 -6.90 -6.54 -25.97
CA ALA A 196 -7.87 -5.83 -26.80
C ALA A 196 -8.54 -6.70 -27.89
N LEU A 197 -8.22 -7.99 -27.96
CA LEU A 197 -8.79 -8.99 -28.88
C LEU A 197 -9.68 -9.99 -28.12
#